data_AF-A0A3D4QRB1-F1
#
_entry.id   AF-A0A3D4QRB1-F1
#
_cell.length_a   1.000
_cell.length_b   1.000
_cell.length_c   1.000
_cell.angle_alpha   90.00
_cell.angle_beta   90.00
_cell.angle_gamma   90.00
#
_symmetry.space_group_name_H-M   'P 1'
#
loop_
_entity.id
_entity.type
_entity.pdbx_description
1 polymer ?
#
loop_
_entity_poly.entity_id
_entity_poly.type
_entity_poly.pdbx_seq_one_letter_code
_entity_poly.pdbx_strand_id
1 'polypeptide(L)'
;MIDYGEKNLEKEIALVFEEQYKKLFGMVYRMTENIQDTEDILQNVFIKAYSNIKKFRGDSELSTWLYRITVNEGNGYLKSW
;
A
#
# COMPACT_ATOMS: atom_id res chain seq x y z
N MET A 1 8.33 -20.41 -19.03
CA MET A 1 6.94 -20.26 -18.57
C MET A 1 6.87 -18.99 -17.73
N ILE A 2 6.11 -17.99 -18.16
CA ILE A 2 5.77 -16.86 -17.29
C ILE A 2 4.57 -17.35 -16.46
N ASP A 3 4.69 -17.33 -15.14
CA ASP A 3 3.61 -17.75 -14.25
C ASP A 3 2.43 -16.76 -14.38
N TYR A 4 1.33 -17.23 -14.96
CA TYR A 4 0.12 -16.43 -15.15
C TYR A 4 -0.53 -16.05 -13.81
N GLY A 5 -0.26 -16.79 -12.72
CA GLY A 5 -0.75 -16.45 -11.38
C GLY A 5 -0.13 -15.17 -10.82
N GLU A 6 1.18 -14.97 -11.02
CA GLU A 6 1.89 -13.78 -10.55
C GLU A 6 1.40 -12.49 -11.23
N LYS A 7 1.18 -12.55 -12.55
CA LYS A 7 0.61 -11.42 -13.32
C LYS A 7 -0.79 -11.02 -12.86
N ASN A 8 -1.55 -11.95 -12.24
CA ASN A 8 -2.91 -11.67 -11.79
C ASN A 8 -2.90 -10.84 -10.49
N LEU A 9 -2.13 -11.27 -9.49
CA LEU A 9 -2.05 -10.57 -8.21
C LEU A 9 -1.40 -9.19 -8.32
N GLU A 10 -0.39 -9.03 -9.17
CA GLU A 10 0.24 -7.73 -9.45
C GLU A 10 -0.76 -6.72 -10.05
N LYS A 11 -1.64 -7.19 -10.95
CA LYS A 11 -2.70 -6.37 -11.50
C LYS A 11 -3.78 -6.06 -10.46
N GLU A 12 -4.14 -7.07 -9.67
CA GLU A 12 -5.16 -6.92 -8.62
C GLU A 12 -4.73 -5.91 -7.55
N ILE A 13 -3.48 -5.94 -7.08
CA ILE A 13 -3.00 -4.98 -6.08
C ILE A 13 -2.99 -3.55 -6.62
N ALA A 14 -2.70 -3.36 -7.91
CA ALA A 14 -2.76 -2.03 -8.55
C ALA A 14 -4.20 -1.49 -8.56
N LEU A 15 -5.16 -2.32 -8.97
CA LEU A 15 -6.59 -1.94 -8.97
C LEU A 15 -7.09 -1.64 -7.56
N VAL A 16 -6.79 -2.51 -6.59
CA VAL A 16 -7.17 -2.31 -5.19
C VAL A 16 -6.51 -1.04 -4.62
N PHE A 17 -5.26 -0.75 -4.98
CA PHE A 17 -4.59 0.47 -4.54
C PHE A 17 -5.29 1.72 -5.07
N GLU A 18 -5.62 1.75 -6.36
CA GLU A 18 -6.35 2.86 -6.98
C GLU A 18 -7.72 3.07 -6.32
N GLU A 19 -8.48 1.98 -6.09
CA GLU A 19 -9.79 2.03 -5.42
C GLU A 19 -9.69 2.54 -3.97
N GLN A 20 -8.63 2.15 -3.25
CA GLN A 20 -8.44 2.55 -1.85
C GLN A 20 -7.70 3.90 -1.71
N TYR A 21 -7.14 4.46 -2.79
CA TYR A 21 -6.21 5.59 -2.74
C TYR A 21 -6.75 6.76 -1.91
N LYS A 22 -7.99 7.20 -2.16
CA LYS A 22 -8.60 8.33 -1.43
C LYS A 22 -8.70 8.08 0.08
N LYS A 23 -8.97 6.84 0.48
CA LYS A 23 -9.07 6.44 1.89
C LYS A 23 -7.68 6.39 2.54
N LEU A 24 -6.70 5.82 1.85
CA LEU A 24 -5.32 5.75 2.32
C LEU A 24 -4.69 7.15 2.42
N PHE A 25 -4.95 8.02 1.45
CA PHE A 25 -4.55 9.42 1.48
C PHE A 25 -5.12 10.14 2.68
N GLY A 26 -6.45 10.08 2.88
CA GLY A 26 -7.08 10.73 4.03
C GLY A 26 -6.60 10.20 5.38
N MET A 27 -6.09 8.96 5.43
CA MET A 27 -5.48 8.39 6.63
C MET A 27 -4.07 8.94 6.86
N VAL A 28 -3.20 8.82 5.86
CA VAL A 28 -1.78 9.25 5.97
C VAL A 28 -1.71 10.77 6.15
N TYR A 29 -2.56 11.53 5.47
CA TYR A 29 -2.63 12.99 5.60
C TYR A 29 -2.96 13.44 7.03
N ARG A 30 -3.77 12.68 7.78
CA ARG A 30 -4.02 12.97 9.21
C ARG A 30 -2.79 12.72 10.09
N MET A 31 -1.80 12.01 9.59
CA MET A 31 -0.54 11.73 10.30
C MET A 31 0.52 12.77 9.96
N THR A 32 0.57 13.23 8.70
CA THR A 32 1.62 14.12 8.20
C THR A 32 1.21 15.59 8.15
N GLU A 33 -0.09 15.88 8.01
CA GLU A 33 -0.65 17.21 7.71
C GLU A 33 0.02 17.92 6.50
N ASN A 34 0.65 17.15 5.62
CA ASN A 34 1.40 17.63 4.47
C ASN A 34 1.09 16.75 3.25
N ILE A 35 0.69 17.38 2.15
CA ILE A 35 0.31 16.69 0.91
C ILE A 35 1.51 15.95 0.30
N GLN A 36 2.68 16.60 0.21
CA GLN A 36 3.87 16.01 -0.38
C GLN A 36 4.32 14.78 0.42
N ASP A 37 4.40 14.89 1.74
CA ASP A 37 4.77 13.76 2.60
C ASP A 37 3.73 12.63 2.50
N THR A 38 2.45 12.98 2.36
CA THR A 38 1.38 11.99 2.15
C THR A 38 1.59 11.22 0.85
N GLU A 39 1.85 11.93 -0.25
CA GLU A 39 2.09 11.32 -1.55
C GLU A 39 3.34 10.44 -1.54
N ASP A 40 4.44 10.90 -0.93
CA ASP A 40 5.69 10.16 -0.82
C ASP A 40 5.51 8.86 -0.01
N ILE A 41 4.78 8.92 1.10
CA ILE A 41 4.44 7.72 1.89
C ILE A 41 3.57 6.77 1.07
N LEU A 42 2.54 7.25 0.37
CA LEU A 42 1.66 6.40 -0.43
C LEU A 42 2.38 5.75 -1.60
N GLN A 43 3.34 6.44 -2.22
CA GLN A 43 4.22 5.84 -3.23
C GLN A 43 5.04 4.70 -2.63
N ASN A 44 5.63 4.90 -1.45
CA ASN A 44 6.37 3.85 -0.74
C ASN A 44 5.49 2.65 -0.37
N VAL A 45 4.25 2.90 0.06
CA VAL A 45 3.24 1.87 0.32
C VAL A 45 2.99 1.05 -0.95
N PHE A 46 2.77 1.71 -2.09
CA PHE A 46 2.54 1.03 -3.36
C PHE A 46 3.73 0.17 -3.77
N ILE A 47 4.95 0.73 -3.74
CA ILE A 47 6.18 0.01 -4.07
C ILE A 47 6.35 -1.22 -3.17
N LYS A 48 6.11 -1.08 -1.86
CA LYS A 48 6.22 -2.20 -0.90
C LYS A 48 5.14 -3.24 -1.13
N ALA A 49 3.89 -2.83 -1.37
CA ALA A 49 2.78 -3.74 -1.67
C ALA A 49 3.07 -4.54 -2.96
N TYR A 50 3.41 -3.84 -4.05
CA TYR A 50 3.73 -4.46 -5.34
C TYR A 50 4.92 -5.41 -5.23
N SER A 51 6.00 -4.99 -4.58
CA SER A 51 7.23 -5.80 -4.44
C SER A 51 7.06 -7.01 -3.53
N ASN A 52 6.07 -7.01 -2.63
CA ASN A 52 5.82 -8.10 -1.69
C ASN A 52 4.52 -8.86 -1.97
N ILE A 53 3.83 -8.60 -3.09
CA ILE A 53 2.53 -9.20 -3.39
C ILE A 53 2.58 -10.72 -3.43
N LYS A 54 3.72 -11.30 -3.85
CA LYS A 54 3.95 -12.76 -3.86
C LYS A 54 3.97 -13.39 -2.46
N LYS A 55 4.13 -12.58 -1.40
CA LYS A 55 4.07 -12.99 0.00
C LYS A 55 2.67 -12.88 0.59
N PHE A 56 1.71 -12.35 -0.16
CA PHE A 56 0.32 -12.30 0.26
C PHE A 56 -0.26 -13.72 0.32
N ARG A 57 -0.69 -14.12 1.51
CA ARG A 57 -1.13 -15.49 1.79
C ARG A 57 -2.62 -15.74 1.54
N GLY A 58 -3.41 -14.70 1.27
CA GLY A 58 -4.86 -14.81 1.14
C GLY A 58 -5.61 -14.96 2.47
N ASP A 59 -4.94 -14.81 3.62
CA ASP A 59 -5.56 -14.93 4.96
C ASP A 59 -6.47 -13.72 5.32
N SER A 60 -6.50 -12.68 4.47
CA SER A 60 -7.35 -11.49 4.58
C SER A 60 -7.69 -10.97 3.20
N GLU A 61 -8.59 -9.99 3.10
CA GLU A 61 -8.73 -9.22 1.85
C GLU A 61 -7.43 -8.49 1.50
N LEU A 62 -7.19 -8.30 0.20
CA LEU A 62 -6.01 -7.57 -0.29
C LEU A 62 -6.02 -6.11 0.17
N SER A 63 -7.20 -5.50 0.26
CA SER A 63 -7.45 -4.17 0.84
C SER A 63 -6.97 -4.07 2.30
N THR A 64 -7.24 -5.10 3.09
CA THR A 64 -6.85 -5.20 4.50
C THR A 64 -5.33 -5.36 4.64
N TRP A 65 -4.72 -6.16 3.76
CA TRP A 65 -3.27 -6.32 3.72
C TRP A 65 -2.58 -5.01 3.33
N LEU A 66 -3.09 -4.32 2.30
CA LEU A 66 -2.60 -3.01 1.87
C LEU A 66 -2.70 -1.97 3.00
N TYR A 67 -3.82 -1.93 3.71
CA TYR A 67 -4.02 -1.06 4.86
C TYR A 67 -2.96 -1.26 5.96
N ARG A 68 -2.57 -2.51 6.24
CA ARG A 68 -1.50 -2.81 7.21
C ARG A 68 -0.15 -2.26 6.76
N ILE A 69 0.16 -2.33 5.47
CA ILE A 69 1.38 -1.73 4.91
C ILE A 69 1.34 -0.21 5.10
N THR A 70 0.21 0.44 4.79
CA THR A 70 0.04 1.89 4.99
C THR A 70 0.26 2.34 6.43
N VAL A 71 -0.33 1.63 7.40
CA VAL A 71 -0.12 1.91 8.84
C VAL A 71 1.37 1.82 9.21
N ASN A 72 2.06 0.79 8.72
CA ASN A 72 3.47 0.57 9.03
C ASN A 72 4.34 1.68 8.45
N GLU A 73 4.08 2.11 7.21
CA GLU A 73 4.82 3.22 6.59
C GLU A 73 4.56 4.56 7.28
N GLY A 74 3.29 4.88 7.58
CA GLY A 74 2.94 6.11 8.29
C GLY A 74 3.57 6.17 9.69
N ASN A 75 3.59 5.05 10.41
CA ASN A 75 4.26 4.98 11.72
C ASN A 75 5.79 5.08 11.62
N GLY A 76 6.40 4.57 10.54
CA GLY A 76 7.83 4.70 10.28
C GLY A 76 8.23 6.16 10.02
N TYR A 77 7.40 6.88 9.28
CA TYR A 77 7.58 8.32 9.03
C TYR A 77 7.59 9.12 10.34
N LEU A 78 6.59 8.93 11.21
CA LEU A 78 6.49 9.63 12.51
C LEU A 78 7.68 9.39 13.45
N LYS A 79 8.41 8.28 13.30
CA LYS A 79 9.58 7.94 14.14
C LYS A 79 10.90 8.47 13.59
N SER A 80 10.91 8.96 12.36
CA SER A 80 12.13 9.39 11.65
C SER A 80 12.34 10.91 11.67
N TRP A 81 11.50 11.62 12.44
CA TRP A 81 11.55 13.05 12.74
C TRP A 81 11.63 13.25 14.26
#